data_AF-V9V2Y4-F1
#
_entry.id   AF-V9V2Y4-F1
#
_cell.length_a   1.000
_cell.length_b   1.000
_cell.length_c   1.000
_cell.angle_alpha   90.00
_cell.angle_beta   90.00
_cell.angle_gamma   90.00
#
_symmetry.space_group_name_H-M   'P 1'
#
loop_
_entity.id
_entity.type
_entity.pdbx_description
1 polymer ?
#
loop_
_entity_poly.entity_id
_entity_poly.type
_entity_poly.pdbx_seq_one_letter_code
_entity_poly.pdbx_strand_id
1 'polypeptide(L)'
;MNEQGLNPVIDAGLAQDLFPIREVSRLTGVNAVTLRAWERRHGLIQPTRTDSGHRLYSQADIDDIRRILGWLERGVAVSKVASILARDHARAGQAGGATGAWGRWQQQIRQALQRFDLVGLDRLFDEVFAACTLDQVFSEVFMPVWHDLAAGQGGYGQASEWLFLDQFLRGRVYTRLQLARAPRSRMVLLAPLPGQCHELDLLVTSLTLGSDEVGVTPLASGQPLAELALVCERLKPDALVLFSHQPPTAELTRRLTRLVAGLECPLLLAGEAAELAQDSLAGSPIACLGAQGSVMRQRLRQFLAGQFDT
;
A
#
# COMPACT_ATOMS: atom_id res chain seq x y z
N MET A 1 -17.06 -28.70 56.34
CA MET A 1 -15.85 -27.88 56.46
C MET A 1 -15.22 -27.88 55.08
N ASN A 2 -15.27 -26.70 54.45
CA ASN A 2 -14.82 -26.33 53.10
C ASN A 2 -13.32 -26.70 52.88
N GLU A 3 -12.69 -26.69 51.70
CA GLU A 3 -12.85 -25.81 50.53
C GLU A 3 -12.51 -26.55 49.21
N GLN A 4 -13.31 -26.24 48.20
CA GLN A 4 -13.14 -26.56 46.79
C GLN A 4 -12.05 -25.65 46.21
N GLY A 5 -11.00 -26.22 45.63
CA GLY A 5 -10.10 -25.51 44.73
C GLY A 5 -10.64 -25.56 43.31
N LEU A 6 -11.39 -24.54 42.90
CA LEU A 6 -11.89 -24.37 41.54
C LEU A 6 -10.73 -24.25 40.55
N ASN A 7 -10.69 -25.17 39.60
CA ASN A 7 -9.96 -25.02 38.34
C ASN A 7 -10.81 -24.09 37.46
N PRO A 8 -10.39 -22.87 37.08
CA PRO A 8 -11.17 -22.07 36.17
C PRO A 8 -10.97 -22.66 34.78
N VAL A 9 -12.01 -23.34 34.29
CA VAL A 9 -12.24 -23.56 32.87
C VAL A 9 -12.28 -22.17 32.23
N ILE A 10 -11.21 -21.80 31.54
CA ILE A 10 -11.18 -20.56 30.77
C ILE A 10 -12.13 -20.76 29.59
N ASP A 11 -13.21 -20.00 29.65
CA ASP A 11 -14.28 -19.90 28.68
C ASP A 11 -13.69 -19.61 27.29
N ALA A 12 -13.98 -20.49 26.34
CA ALA A 12 -13.51 -20.42 24.96
C ALA A 12 -14.33 -19.38 24.19
N GLY A 13 -14.00 -18.11 24.39
CA GLY A 13 -14.54 -16.98 23.64
C GLY A 13 -13.42 -16.08 23.12
N LEU A 14 -13.07 -16.21 21.83
CA LEU A 14 -12.28 -15.26 21.04
C LEU A 14 -11.05 -14.62 21.75
N ALA A 15 -10.16 -15.44 22.33
CA ALA A 15 -8.89 -14.92 22.82
C ALA A 15 -8.02 -14.49 21.63
N GLN A 16 -7.80 -13.19 21.47
CA GLN A 16 -6.72 -12.68 20.62
C GLN A 16 -5.40 -13.17 21.23
N ASP A 17 -4.64 -13.99 20.50
CA ASP A 17 -3.34 -14.46 20.97
C ASP A 17 -2.43 -13.26 21.25
N LEU A 18 -2.04 -13.11 22.51
CA LEU A 18 -1.15 -12.06 23.00
C LEU A 18 0.27 -12.61 23.17
N PHE A 19 1.23 -11.99 22.50
CA PHE A 19 2.61 -12.44 22.39
C PHE A 19 3.55 -11.64 23.30
N PRO A 20 4.46 -12.28 24.05
CA PRO A 20 5.50 -11.58 24.80
C PRO A 20 6.55 -10.98 23.84
N ILE A 21 7.22 -9.91 24.26
CA ILE A 21 8.20 -9.19 23.42
C ILE A 21 9.30 -10.08 22.80
N ARG A 22 9.71 -11.14 23.51
CA ARG A 22 10.71 -12.10 22.99
C ARG A 22 10.19 -12.83 21.77
N GLU A 23 8.92 -13.23 21.80
CA GLU A 23 8.28 -13.94 20.70
C GLU A 23 8.05 -13.01 19.51
N VAL A 24 7.62 -11.78 19.77
CA VAL A 24 7.51 -10.75 18.72
C VAL A 24 8.86 -10.49 18.05
N SER A 25 9.94 -10.36 18.83
CA SER A 25 11.29 -10.21 18.27
C SER A 25 11.70 -11.40 17.40
N ARG A 26 11.32 -12.62 17.79
CA ARG A 26 11.58 -13.83 16.98
C ARG A 26 10.78 -13.82 15.68
N LEU A 27 9.51 -13.42 15.72
CA LEU A 27 8.60 -13.42 14.58
C LEU A 27 8.87 -12.29 13.57
N THR A 28 9.37 -11.15 14.04
CA THR A 28 9.56 -9.94 13.23
C THR A 28 11.04 -9.66 12.91
N GLY A 29 11.97 -10.32 13.58
CA GLY A 29 13.41 -10.03 13.47
C GLY A 29 13.84 -8.72 14.15
N VAL A 30 12.91 -7.96 14.74
CA VAL A 30 13.23 -6.68 15.40
C VAL A 30 13.65 -6.92 16.84
N ASN A 31 14.82 -6.41 17.23
CA ASN A 31 15.28 -6.57 18.61
C ASN A 31 14.34 -5.86 19.61
N ALA A 32 14.24 -6.42 20.83
CA ALA A 32 13.34 -5.93 21.86
C ALA A 32 13.66 -4.47 22.31
N VAL A 33 14.90 -4.01 22.14
CA VAL A 33 15.30 -2.63 22.48
C VAL A 33 14.72 -1.64 21.48
N THR A 34 14.76 -1.96 20.19
CA THR A 34 14.18 -1.18 19.08
C THR A 34 12.67 -1.12 19.21
N LEU A 35 12.00 -2.24 19.52
CA LEU A 35 10.56 -2.26 19.80
C LEU A 35 10.19 -1.32 20.96
N ARG A 36 10.94 -1.35 22.07
CA ARG A 36 10.75 -0.41 23.19
C ARG A 36 11.03 1.05 22.80
N ALA A 37 12.00 1.28 21.93
CA ALA A 37 12.32 2.62 21.45
C ALA A 37 11.19 3.17 20.55
N TRP A 38 10.60 2.34 19.68
CA TRP A 38 9.47 2.70 18.83
C TRP A 38 8.21 3.03 19.66
N GLU A 39 7.90 2.24 20.69
CA GLU A 39 6.85 2.56 21.67
C GLU A 39 7.12 3.92 22.34
N ARG A 40 8.30 4.09 22.96
CA ARG A 40 8.57 5.26 23.81
C ARG A 40 8.75 6.57 23.04
N ARG A 41 9.45 6.54 21.90
CA ARG A 41 9.86 7.76 21.17
C ARG A 41 8.85 8.20 20.12
N HIS A 42 8.15 7.24 19.51
CA HIS A 42 7.31 7.50 18.34
C HIS A 42 5.86 7.05 18.54
N GLY A 43 5.54 6.34 19.62
CA GLY A 43 4.19 5.83 19.86
C GLY A 43 3.70 4.84 18.80
N LEU A 44 4.62 4.23 18.06
CA LEU A 44 4.35 3.43 16.86
C LEU A 44 3.66 2.10 17.14
N ILE A 45 3.81 1.59 18.35
CA ILE A 45 3.21 0.35 18.82
C ILE A 45 2.74 0.57 20.25
N GLN A 46 1.57 0.04 20.60
CA GLN A 46 0.94 0.23 21.91
C GLN A 46 0.58 -1.11 22.54
N PRO A 47 1.59 -1.87 23.03
CA PRO A 47 1.34 -3.15 23.66
C PRO A 47 0.50 -3.01 24.93
N THR A 48 -0.36 -4.00 25.16
CA THR A 48 -1.06 -4.14 26.42
C THR A 48 -0.07 -4.53 27.52
N ARG A 49 -0.29 -4.09 28.75
CA ARG A 49 0.55 -4.48 29.89
C ARG A 49 -0.18 -5.45 30.81
N THR A 50 0.55 -6.45 31.30
CA THR A 50 0.08 -7.30 32.41
C THR A 50 0.08 -6.51 33.71
N ASP A 51 -0.59 -7.02 34.75
CA ASP A 51 -0.56 -6.44 36.10
C ASP A 51 0.87 -6.35 36.67
N SER A 52 1.75 -7.26 36.25
CA SER A 52 3.18 -7.24 36.58
C SER A 52 4.02 -6.28 35.72
N GLY A 53 3.41 -5.58 34.76
CA GLY A 53 4.06 -4.58 33.91
C GLY A 53 4.77 -5.12 32.66
N HIS A 54 4.60 -6.39 32.31
CA HIS A 54 5.16 -6.97 31.08
C HIS A 54 4.34 -6.58 29.85
N ARG A 55 5.01 -6.36 28.72
CA ARG A 55 4.37 -6.03 27.43
C ARG A 55 3.88 -7.28 26.73
N LEU A 56 2.63 -7.23 26.33
CA LEU A 56 1.95 -8.20 25.49
C LEU A 56 1.47 -7.52 24.22
N TYR A 57 1.76 -8.15 23.09
CA TYR A 57 1.48 -7.64 21.76
C TYR A 57 0.41 -8.51 21.11
N SER A 58 -0.59 -7.90 20.50
CA SER A 58 -1.58 -8.58 19.69
C SER A 58 -0.99 -8.99 18.33
N GLN A 59 -1.72 -9.81 17.57
CA GLN A 59 -1.39 -10.05 16.17
C GLN A 59 -1.40 -8.74 15.35
N ALA A 60 -2.30 -7.80 15.66
CA ALA A 60 -2.34 -6.50 15.01
C ALA A 60 -1.06 -5.69 15.26
N ASP A 61 -0.52 -5.71 16.48
CA ASP A 61 0.78 -5.08 16.77
C ASP A 61 1.92 -5.69 15.95
N ILE A 62 1.91 -7.02 15.75
CA ILE A 62 2.91 -7.71 14.93
C ILE A 62 2.80 -7.29 13.46
N ASP A 63 1.59 -7.15 12.95
CA ASP A 63 1.35 -6.71 11.58
C ASP A 63 1.76 -5.25 11.38
N ASP A 64 1.50 -4.38 12.36
CA ASP A 64 2.00 -3.00 12.36
C ASP A 64 3.53 -2.95 12.38
N ILE A 65 4.20 -3.81 13.16
CA ILE A 65 5.68 -3.91 13.17
C ILE A 65 6.20 -4.29 11.78
N ARG A 66 5.56 -5.24 11.10
CA ARG A 66 5.94 -5.65 9.73
C ARG A 66 5.74 -4.51 8.72
N ARG A 67 4.65 -3.76 8.84
CA ARG A 67 4.42 -2.56 8.03
C ARG A 67 5.51 -1.54 8.25
N ILE A 68 5.85 -1.22 9.51
CA ILE A 68 6.96 -0.31 9.84
C ILE A 68 8.25 -0.78 9.16
N LEU A 69 8.59 -2.06 9.23
CA LEU A 69 9.78 -2.60 8.58
C LEU A 69 9.77 -2.36 7.06
N GLY A 70 8.65 -2.64 6.39
CA GLY A 70 8.51 -2.37 4.95
C GLY A 70 8.77 -0.90 4.62
N TRP A 71 8.29 0.04 5.43
CA TRP A 71 8.56 1.47 5.26
C TRP A 71 10.04 1.84 5.45
N LEU A 72 10.71 1.23 6.43
CA LEU A 72 12.12 1.49 6.69
C LEU A 72 13.01 0.92 5.59
N GLU A 73 12.69 -0.26 5.07
CA GLU A 73 13.36 -0.85 3.90
C GLU A 73 13.21 0.03 2.66
N ARG A 74 12.11 0.78 2.58
CA ARG A 74 11.82 1.79 1.54
C ARG A 74 12.53 3.14 1.75
N GLY A 75 13.38 3.25 2.76
CA GLY A 75 14.16 4.46 3.06
C GLY A 75 13.36 5.58 3.71
N VAL A 76 12.14 5.31 4.17
CA VAL A 76 11.32 6.29 4.91
C VAL A 76 11.84 6.39 6.34
N ALA A 77 12.07 7.60 6.84
CA ALA A 77 12.52 7.79 8.22
C ALA A 77 11.41 7.40 9.22
N VAL A 78 11.79 6.73 10.32
CA VAL A 78 10.89 6.27 11.41
C VAL A 78 9.92 7.38 11.87
N SER A 79 10.40 8.63 11.94
CA SER A 79 9.59 9.79 12.34
C SER A 79 8.41 10.10 11.40
N LYS A 80 8.54 9.82 10.09
CA LYS A 80 7.47 9.97 9.10
C LYS A 80 6.54 8.76 9.05
N VAL A 81 7.05 7.56 9.37
CA VAL A 81 6.23 6.34 9.44
C VAL A 81 5.10 6.48 10.46
N ALA A 82 5.36 7.14 11.59
CA ALA A 82 4.36 7.36 12.64
C ALA A 82 3.13 8.15 12.15
N SER A 83 3.32 9.18 11.32
CA SER A 83 2.21 9.97 10.77
C SER A 83 1.42 9.21 9.70
N ILE A 84 2.08 8.31 8.97
CA ILE A 84 1.44 7.46 7.95
C ILE A 84 0.54 6.42 8.65
N LEU A 85 1.10 5.67 9.60
CA LEU A 85 0.35 4.65 10.34
C LEU A 85 -0.75 5.23 11.22
N ALA A 86 -0.52 6.38 11.88
CA ALA A 86 -1.56 7.02 12.68
C ALA A 86 -2.76 7.46 11.82
N ARG A 87 -2.55 7.83 10.55
CA ARG A 87 -3.64 8.10 9.60
C ARG A 87 -4.39 6.82 9.23
N ASP A 88 -3.68 5.71 9.01
CA ASP A 88 -4.29 4.41 8.72
C ASP A 88 -5.10 3.88 9.92
N HIS A 89 -4.60 4.02 11.15
CA HIS A 89 -5.32 3.66 12.38
C HIS A 89 -6.50 4.59 12.69
N ALA A 90 -6.35 5.90 12.49
CA ALA A 90 -7.47 6.85 12.67
C ALA A 90 -8.63 6.57 11.70
N ARG A 91 -8.36 5.90 10.58
CA ARG A 91 -9.38 5.39 9.64
C ARG A 91 -10.00 4.09 10.10
N ALA A 92 -9.20 3.16 10.63
CA ALA A 92 -9.71 1.93 11.22
C ALA A 92 -10.65 2.20 12.41
N GLY A 93 -10.37 3.24 13.21
CA GLY A 93 -11.19 3.64 14.37
C GLY A 93 -12.54 4.29 14.04
N GLN A 94 -12.76 4.80 12.82
CA GLN A 94 -14.01 5.46 12.41
C GLN A 94 -15.02 4.50 11.72
N ALA A 95 -14.63 3.24 11.48
CA ALA A 95 -15.39 2.28 10.68
C ALA A 95 -15.73 0.99 11.46
N GLY A 96 -16.14 1.11 12.73
CA GLY A 96 -16.32 0.00 13.68
C GLY A 96 -17.27 -1.16 13.28
N GLY A 97 -17.95 -1.09 12.14
CA GLY A 97 -18.67 -2.22 11.53
C GLY A 97 -18.03 -2.77 10.23
N ALA A 98 -17.32 -1.94 9.46
CA ALA A 98 -16.74 -2.30 8.17
C ALA A 98 -15.32 -2.86 8.28
N THR A 99 -14.55 -2.47 9.31
CA THR A 99 -13.22 -3.03 9.60
C THR A 99 -13.26 -4.53 9.88
N GLY A 100 -14.31 -5.02 10.55
CA GLY A 100 -14.53 -6.45 10.75
C GLY A 100 -14.84 -7.22 9.46
N ALA A 101 -15.50 -6.58 8.50
CA ALA A 101 -15.83 -7.20 7.20
C ALA A 101 -14.58 -7.32 6.31
N TRP A 102 -13.78 -6.25 6.20
CA TRP A 102 -12.52 -6.28 5.43
C TRP A 102 -11.53 -7.28 6.03
N GLY A 103 -11.37 -7.27 7.36
CA GLY A 103 -10.50 -8.22 8.06
C GLY A 103 -10.89 -9.69 7.80
N ARG A 104 -12.19 -9.98 7.68
CA ARG A 104 -12.68 -11.32 7.33
C ARG A 104 -12.25 -11.72 5.91
N TRP A 105 -12.44 -10.86 4.91
CA TRP A 105 -12.00 -11.15 3.54
C TRP A 105 -10.49 -11.31 3.45
N GLN A 106 -9.73 -10.43 4.10
CA GLN A 106 -8.27 -10.55 4.17
C GLN A 106 -7.84 -11.90 4.75
N GLN A 107 -8.48 -12.35 5.84
CA GLN A 107 -8.21 -13.64 6.45
C GLN A 107 -8.57 -14.81 5.52
N GLN A 108 -9.72 -14.77 4.85
CA GLN A 108 -10.15 -15.80 3.89
C GLN A 108 -9.19 -15.90 2.71
N ILE A 109 -8.71 -14.76 2.19
CA ILE A 109 -7.69 -14.72 1.14
C ILE A 109 -6.41 -15.42 1.63
N ARG A 110 -5.90 -15.06 2.82
CA ARG A 110 -4.71 -15.73 3.38
C ARG A 110 -4.89 -17.24 3.52
N GLN A 111 -6.06 -17.71 3.96
CA GLN A 111 -6.36 -19.14 4.05
C GLN A 111 -6.39 -19.84 2.67
N ALA A 112 -6.91 -19.18 1.64
CA ALA A 112 -6.89 -19.71 0.27
C ALA A 112 -5.45 -19.80 -0.27
N LEU A 113 -4.62 -18.79 0.00
CA LEU A 113 -3.22 -18.76 -0.41
C LEU A 113 -2.39 -19.86 0.26
N GLN A 114 -2.56 -20.08 1.56
CA GLN A 114 -1.91 -21.19 2.31
C GLN A 114 -2.24 -22.57 1.74
N ARG A 115 -3.39 -22.70 1.07
CA ARG A 115 -3.85 -23.94 0.43
C ARG A 115 -3.58 -23.98 -1.08
N PHE A 116 -3.00 -22.91 -1.66
CA PHE A 116 -2.89 -22.70 -3.11
C PHE A 116 -4.22 -22.93 -3.85
N ASP A 117 -5.34 -22.55 -3.22
CA ASP A 117 -6.68 -22.74 -3.74
C ASP A 117 -7.05 -21.62 -4.73
N LEU A 118 -6.70 -21.81 -6.00
CA LEU A 118 -6.98 -20.85 -7.06
C LEU A 118 -8.49 -20.62 -7.24
N VAL A 119 -9.31 -21.68 -7.13
CA VAL A 119 -10.76 -21.59 -7.32
C VAL A 119 -11.41 -20.81 -6.17
N GLY A 120 -10.95 -21.04 -4.94
CA GLY A 120 -11.35 -20.26 -3.77
C GLY A 120 -10.96 -18.78 -3.91
N LEU A 121 -9.74 -18.50 -4.40
CA LEU A 121 -9.27 -17.14 -4.62
C LEU A 121 -10.06 -16.42 -5.73
N ASP A 122 -10.39 -17.11 -6.82
CA ASP A 122 -11.27 -16.60 -7.88
C ASP A 122 -12.64 -16.19 -7.33
N ARG A 123 -13.26 -17.07 -6.52
CA ARG A 123 -14.56 -16.79 -5.90
C ARG A 123 -14.51 -15.59 -4.95
N LEU A 124 -13.52 -15.55 -4.07
CA LEU A 124 -13.33 -14.43 -3.13
C LEU A 124 -13.14 -13.11 -3.87
N PHE A 125 -12.39 -13.14 -4.97
CA PHE A 125 -12.18 -11.97 -5.81
C PHE A 125 -13.48 -11.45 -6.42
N ASP A 126 -14.32 -12.32 -6.98
CA ASP A 126 -15.62 -11.92 -7.53
C ASP A 126 -16.59 -11.42 -6.43
N GLU A 127 -16.61 -12.08 -5.26
CA GLU A 127 -17.41 -11.67 -4.10
C GLU A 127 -17.02 -10.26 -3.60
N VAL A 128 -15.72 -9.99 -3.44
CA VAL A 128 -15.22 -8.69 -2.99
C VAL A 128 -15.55 -7.59 -4.02
N PHE A 129 -15.40 -7.87 -5.31
CA PHE A 129 -15.76 -6.91 -6.36
C PHE A 129 -17.27 -6.63 -6.46
N ALA A 130 -18.11 -7.60 -6.10
CA ALA A 130 -19.56 -7.41 -6.05
C ALA A 130 -20.00 -6.56 -4.84
N ALA A 131 -19.23 -6.61 -3.73
CA ALA A 131 -19.59 -5.98 -2.47
C ALA A 131 -18.95 -4.59 -2.24
N CYS A 132 -17.87 -4.27 -2.95
CA CYS A 132 -17.04 -3.08 -2.71
C CYS A 132 -16.88 -2.21 -3.96
N THR A 133 -16.57 -0.93 -3.75
CA THR A 133 -16.08 -0.08 -4.84
C THR A 133 -14.66 -0.47 -5.26
N LEU A 134 -14.26 -0.13 -6.49
CA LEU A 134 -12.91 -0.43 -7.01
C LEU A 134 -11.79 0.04 -6.08
N ASP A 135 -11.94 1.23 -5.49
CA ASP A 135 -10.96 1.79 -4.54
C ASP A 135 -10.83 0.88 -3.32
N GLN A 136 -11.97 0.53 -2.70
CA GLN A 136 -12.01 -0.33 -1.50
C GLN A 136 -11.51 -1.75 -1.75
N VAL A 137 -11.83 -2.33 -2.90
CA VAL A 137 -11.35 -3.66 -3.29
C VAL A 137 -9.82 -3.75 -3.14
N PHE A 138 -9.11 -2.74 -3.65
CA PHE A 138 -7.66 -2.75 -3.61
C PHE A 138 -7.12 -2.16 -2.31
N SER A 139 -7.59 -0.99 -1.87
CA SER A 139 -7.06 -0.30 -0.69
C SER A 139 -7.34 -1.03 0.62
N GLU A 140 -8.51 -1.65 0.75
CA GLU A 140 -8.94 -2.27 2.01
C GLU A 140 -8.80 -3.79 2.03
N VAL A 141 -8.75 -4.47 0.88
CA VAL A 141 -8.79 -5.95 0.84
C VAL A 141 -7.51 -6.55 0.25
N PHE A 142 -7.23 -6.31 -1.03
CA PHE A 142 -6.16 -7.04 -1.72
C PHE A 142 -4.76 -6.48 -1.46
N MET A 143 -4.55 -5.16 -1.57
CA MET A 143 -3.21 -4.58 -1.41
C MET A 143 -2.67 -4.74 0.02
N PRO A 144 -3.45 -4.61 1.11
CA PRO A 144 -2.95 -4.88 2.46
C PRO A 144 -2.40 -6.31 2.60
N VAL A 145 -3.13 -7.33 2.12
CA VAL A 145 -2.67 -8.72 2.17
C VAL A 145 -1.41 -8.91 1.32
N TRP A 146 -1.38 -8.31 0.12
CA TRP A 146 -0.26 -8.40 -0.79
C TRP A 146 1.01 -7.73 -0.22
N HIS A 147 0.90 -6.52 0.34
CA HIS A 147 2.03 -5.82 0.97
C HIS A 147 2.55 -6.58 2.20
N ASP A 148 1.66 -7.11 3.04
CA ASP A 148 2.06 -7.89 4.21
C ASP A 148 2.83 -9.17 3.81
N LEU A 149 2.40 -9.85 2.73
CA LEU A 149 3.10 -11.02 2.19
C LEU A 149 4.43 -10.65 1.52
N ALA A 150 4.47 -9.52 0.81
CA ALA A 150 5.68 -9.02 0.17
C ALA A 150 6.79 -8.70 1.19
N ALA A 151 6.42 -8.12 2.34
CA ALA A 151 7.35 -7.81 3.43
C ALA A 151 7.75 -9.05 4.25
N GLY A 152 6.85 -10.04 4.36
CA GLY A 152 7.03 -11.21 5.21
C GLY A 152 7.60 -12.44 4.53
N GLN A 153 8.70 -12.36 3.77
CA GLN A 153 9.28 -13.50 3.03
C GLN A 153 10.33 -14.34 3.80
N GLY A 154 10.18 -14.48 5.12
CA GLY A 154 11.19 -15.10 5.99
C GLY A 154 11.09 -16.62 6.16
N GLY A 155 9.94 -17.22 5.84
CA GLY A 155 9.60 -18.62 6.09
C GLY A 155 9.35 -19.44 4.83
N TYR A 156 9.53 -20.76 4.95
CA TYR A 156 9.23 -21.69 3.86
C TYR A 156 7.78 -21.54 3.39
N GLY A 157 7.57 -21.41 2.08
CA GLY A 157 6.26 -21.22 1.46
C GLY A 157 5.81 -19.76 1.31
N GLN A 158 6.28 -18.82 2.14
CA GLN A 158 5.79 -17.43 2.14
C GLN A 158 6.07 -16.70 0.81
N ALA A 159 7.26 -16.92 0.24
CA ALA A 159 7.58 -16.38 -1.09
C ALA A 159 6.65 -16.95 -2.18
N SER A 160 6.28 -18.24 -2.07
CA SER A 160 5.35 -18.89 -3.01
C SER A 160 3.92 -18.37 -2.84
N GLU A 161 3.46 -18.16 -1.61
CA GLU A 161 2.15 -17.53 -1.34
C GLU A 161 2.07 -16.11 -1.91
N TRP A 162 3.13 -15.31 -1.70
CA TRP A 162 3.23 -13.97 -2.28
C TRP A 162 3.21 -13.99 -3.81
N LEU A 163 4.08 -14.79 -4.45
CA LEU A 163 4.15 -14.90 -5.91
C LEU A 163 2.83 -15.42 -6.50
N PHE A 164 2.14 -16.31 -5.80
CA PHE A 164 0.84 -16.83 -6.22
C PHE A 164 -0.24 -15.74 -6.21
N LEU A 165 -0.34 -14.95 -5.13
CA LEU A 165 -1.25 -13.81 -5.07
C LEU A 165 -0.88 -12.72 -6.09
N ASP A 166 0.41 -12.41 -6.21
CA ASP A 166 0.93 -11.40 -7.13
C ASP A 166 0.56 -11.71 -8.59
N GLN A 167 0.86 -12.93 -9.05
CA GLN A 167 0.52 -13.37 -10.40
C GLN A 167 -0.98 -13.34 -10.65
N PHE A 168 -1.77 -13.80 -9.67
CA PHE A 168 -3.24 -13.76 -9.74
C PHE A 168 -3.76 -12.34 -9.93
N LEU A 169 -3.36 -11.41 -9.05
CA LEU A 169 -3.84 -10.04 -9.09
C LEU A 169 -3.36 -9.30 -10.35
N ARG A 170 -2.10 -9.48 -10.77
CA ARG A 170 -1.60 -8.88 -12.02
C ARG A 170 -2.44 -9.30 -13.22
N GLY A 171 -2.77 -10.59 -13.35
CA GLY A 171 -3.64 -11.09 -14.42
C GLY A 171 -5.04 -10.46 -14.40
N ARG A 172 -5.66 -10.40 -13.22
CA ARG A 172 -7.02 -9.84 -13.03
C ARG A 172 -7.09 -8.33 -13.28
N VAL A 173 -6.08 -7.59 -12.84
CA VAL A 173 -5.95 -6.14 -13.02
C VAL A 173 -5.64 -5.81 -14.49
N TYR A 174 -4.70 -6.53 -15.09
CA TYR A 174 -4.33 -6.34 -16.49
C TYR A 174 -5.52 -6.60 -17.43
N THR A 175 -6.28 -7.67 -17.19
CA THR A 175 -7.50 -7.97 -17.97
C THR A 175 -8.50 -6.82 -17.88
N ARG A 176 -8.72 -6.25 -16.68
CA ARG A 176 -9.60 -5.09 -16.50
C ARG A 176 -9.11 -3.85 -17.22
N LEU A 177 -7.80 -3.56 -17.17
CA LEU A 177 -7.23 -2.44 -17.91
C LEU A 177 -7.47 -2.59 -19.42
N GLN A 178 -7.30 -3.79 -19.96
CA GLN A 178 -7.52 -4.06 -21.38
C GLN A 178 -8.99 -3.91 -21.78
N LEU A 179 -9.92 -4.36 -20.93
CA LEU A 179 -11.36 -4.20 -21.18
C LEU A 179 -11.82 -2.74 -21.01
N ALA A 180 -11.15 -1.96 -20.15
CA ALA A 180 -11.44 -0.55 -19.95
C ALA A 180 -10.90 0.37 -21.06
N ARG A 181 -10.09 -0.17 -21.99
CA ARG A 181 -9.58 0.57 -23.15
C ARG A 181 -10.71 0.92 -24.11
N ALA A 182 -11.24 2.11 -23.92
CA ALA A 182 -12.06 2.82 -24.89
C ALA A 182 -11.38 4.16 -25.21
N PRO A 183 -11.65 4.77 -26.38
CA PRO A 183 -11.23 6.14 -26.63
C PRO A 183 -11.74 7.06 -25.50
N ARG A 184 -10.84 7.72 -24.80
CA ARG A 184 -11.15 8.70 -23.74
C ARG A 184 -10.75 10.09 -24.22
N SER A 185 -11.34 11.13 -23.66
CA SER A 185 -11.04 12.51 -24.04
C SER A 185 -9.68 12.99 -23.53
N ARG A 186 -9.15 12.36 -22.48
CA ARG A 186 -7.82 12.62 -21.92
C ARG A 186 -6.98 11.36 -21.88
N MET A 187 -5.72 11.45 -22.31
CA MET A 187 -4.72 10.39 -22.24
C MET A 187 -3.66 10.71 -21.19
N VAL A 188 -3.49 9.81 -20.23
CA VAL A 188 -2.46 9.92 -19.19
C VAL A 188 -1.53 8.72 -19.29
N LEU A 189 -0.22 8.97 -19.27
CA LEU A 189 0.78 7.90 -19.12
C LEU A 189 1.13 7.75 -17.64
N LEU A 190 1.23 6.52 -17.16
CA LEU A 190 1.71 6.22 -15.82
C LEU A 190 3.00 5.41 -15.92
N ALA A 191 4.10 5.93 -15.39
CA ALA A 191 5.38 5.23 -15.35
C ALA A 191 5.85 5.05 -13.90
N PRO A 192 6.46 3.91 -13.55
CA PRO A 192 7.08 3.75 -12.25
C PRO A 192 8.42 4.48 -12.22
N LEU A 193 8.83 4.97 -11.03
CA LEU A 193 10.23 5.30 -10.82
C LEU A 193 11.05 3.99 -10.75
N PRO A 194 12.15 3.87 -11.52
CA PRO A 194 12.90 2.62 -11.64
C PRO A 194 13.35 2.06 -10.28
N GLY A 195 13.01 0.80 -10.03
CA GLY A 195 13.40 0.07 -8.81
C GLY A 195 12.63 0.45 -7.54
N GLN A 196 11.61 1.30 -7.63
CA GLN A 196 10.88 1.82 -6.46
C GLN A 196 9.42 1.37 -6.39
N CYS A 197 8.98 0.49 -7.30
CA CYS A 197 7.59 0.10 -7.45
C CYS A 197 7.49 -1.31 -8.05
N HIS A 198 6.57 -2.15 -7.54
CA HIS A 198 6.26 -3.42 -8.17
C HIS A 198 5.25 -3.23 -9.29
N GLU A 199 5.24 -4.15 -10.26
CA GLU A 199 4.31 -4.07 -11.40
C GLU A 199 2.85 -4.02 -10.96
N LEU A 200 2.45 -4.78 -9.93
CA LEU A 200 1.07 -4.76 -9.42
C LEU A 200 0.67 -3.37 -8.90
N ASP A 201 1.54 -2.70 -8.14
CA ASP A 201 1.28 -1.35 -7.63
C ASP A 201 0.97 -0.37 -8.77
N LEU A 202 1.75 -0.46 -9.87
CA LEU A 202 1.55 0.36 -11.07
C LEU A 202 0.23 0.05 -11.77
N LEU A 203 -0.10 -1.24 -11.94
CA LEU A 203 -1.31 -1.67 -12.62
C LEU A 203 -2.58 -1.29 -11.81
N VAL A 204 -2.56 -1.47 -10.49
CA VAL A 204 -3.65 -1.06 -9.61
C VAL A 204 -3.82 0.45 -9.63
N THR A 205 -2.72 1.20 -9.54
CA THR A 205 -2.78 2.67 -9.64
C THR A 205 -3.35 3.12 -10.98
N SER A 206 -3.01 2.44 -12.08
CA SER A 206 -3.57 2.73 -13.41
C SER A 206 -5.09 2.55 -13.46
N LEU A 207 -5.61 1.47 -12.87
CA LEU A 207 -7.07 1.27 -12.76
C LEU A 207 -7.71 2.36 -11.92
N THR A 208 -7.10 2.71 -10.81
CA THR A 208 -7.65 3.65 -9.84
C THR A 208 -7.71 5.09 -10.37
N LEU A 209 -6.72 5.51 -11.15
CA LEU A 209 -6.67 6.82 -11.80
C LEU A 209 -7.64 6.95 -12.99
N GLY A 210 -8.04 5.82 -13.59
CA GLY A 210 -8.95 5.79 -14.72
C GLY A 210 -10.36 6.34 -14.40
N SER A 211 -10.99 6.95 -15.40
CA SER A 211 -12.39 7.41 -15.34
C SER A 211 -12.97 7.54 -16.75
N ASP A 212 -14.27 7.76 -16.88
CA ASP A 212 -14.99 7.95 -18.16
C ASP A 212 -14.34 8.97 -19.11
N GLU A 213 -13.64 9.97 -18.57
CA GLU A 213 -12.93 10.99 -19.34
C GLU A 213 -11.42 10.73 -19.46
N VAL A 214 -10.83 9.99 -18.52
CA VAL A 214 -9.37 9.83 -18.39
C VAL A 214 -8.97 8.38 -18.66
N GLY A 215 -8.27 8.18 -19.77
CA GLY A 215 -7.62 6.91 -20.11
C GLY A 215 -6.21 6.89 -19.58
N VAL A 216 -5.88 5.89 -18.76
CA VAL A 216 -4.54 5.73 -18.17
C VAL A 216 -3.83 4.56 -18.83
N THR A 217 -2.64 4.83 -19.38
CA THR A 217 -1.79 3.80 -20.00
C THR A 217 -0.55 3.59 -19.14
N PRO A 218 -0.41 2.44 -18.45
CA PRO A 218 0.82 2.09 -17.75
C PRO A 218 1.96 1.83 -18.74
N LEU A 219 3.14 2.38 -18.46
CA LEU A 219 4.41 2.04 -19.09
C LEU A 219 5.12 0.97 -18.27
N ALA A 220 5.74 -0.01 -18.94
CA ALA A 220 6.39 -1.13 -18.26
C ALA A 220 7.52 -0.67 -17.32
N SER A 221 7.76 -1.40 -16.22
CA SER A 221 8.76 -1.06 -15.20
C SER A 221 10.21 -0.99 -15.68
N GLY A 222 10.50 -1.46 -16.91
CA GLY A 222 11.81 -1.33 -17.55
C GLY A 222 12.02 -0.03 -18.33
N GLN A 223 11.01 0.85 -18.45
CA GLN A 223 11.09 2.07 -19.24
C GLN A 223 12.17 3.03 -18.70
N PRO A 224 13.21 3.37 -19.48
CA PRO A 224 14.23 4.31 -19.03
C PRO A 224 13.65 5.71 -18.82
N LEU A 225 13.93 6.31 -17.66
CA LEU A 225 13.45 7.66 -17.31
C LEU A 225 13.86 8.71 -18.35
N ALA A 226 15.06 8.58 -18.92
CA ALA A 226 15.57 9.52 -19.93
C ALA A 226 14.84 9.44 -21.27
N GLU A 227 14.15 8.33 -21.55
CA GLU A 227 13.42 8.10 -22.80
C GLU A 227 11.94 8.47 -22.71
N LEU A 228 11.45 8.86 -21.52
CA LEU A 228 10.04 9.26 -21.36
C LEU A 228 9.67 10.48 -22.21
N ALA A 229 10.62 11.38 -22.49
CA ALA A 229 10.41 12.51 -23.41
C ALA A 229 10.06 12.02 -24.82
N LEU A 230 10.81 11.05 -25.35
CA LEU A 230 10.53 10.42 -26.64
C LEU A 230 9.14 9.75 -26.66
N VAL A 231 8.79 9.03 -25.59
CA VAL A 231 7.47 8.38 -25.50
C VAL A 231 6.34 9.41 -25.49
N CYS A 232 6.49 10.49 -24.72
CA CYS A 232 5.49 11.56 -24.63
C CYS A 232 5.37 12.33 -25.96
N GLU A 233 6.47 12.58 -26.67
CA GLU A 233 6.46 13.21 -28.00
C GLU A 233 5.62 12.40 -29.00
N ARG A 234 5.74 11.06 -28.97
CA ARG A 234 5.03 10.15 -29.89
C ARG A 234 3.58 9.93 -29.53
N LEU A 235 3.26 9.82 -28.23
CA LEU A 235 1.90 9.52 -27.76
C LEU A 235 1.06 10.77 -27.48
N LYS A 236 1.71 11.93 -27.27
CA LYS A 236 1.10 13.22 -26.94
C LYS A 236 0.06 13.14 -25.82
N PRO A 237 0.43 12.61 -24.63
CA PRO A 237 -0.51 12.54 -23.52
C PRO A 237 -0.82 13.93 -22.96
N ASP A 238 -1.99 14.07 -22.33
CA ASP A 238 -2.35 15.26 -21.55
C ASP A 238 -1.52 15.39 -20.28
N ALA A 239 -0.98 14.28 -19.75
CA ALA A 239 -0.06 14.28 -18.62
C ALA A 239 0.78 12.99 -18.53
N LEU A 240 1.98 13.13 -17.96
CA LEU A 240 2.81 12.03 -17.50
C LEU A 240 2.77 11.98 -15.96
N VAL A 241 2.37 10.85 -15.41
CA VAL A 241 2.39 10.59 -13.96
C VAL A 241 3.53 9.62 -13.66
N LEU A 242 4.42 10.00 -12.75
CA LEU A 242 5.41 9.10 -12.17
C LEU A 242 4.88 8.54 -10.86
N PHE A 243 4.95 7.23 -10.69
CA PHE A 243 4.51 6.56 -9.48
C PHE A 243 5.69 6.04 -8.67
N SER A 244 5.70 6.34 -7.38
CA SER A 244 6.63 5.73 -6.45
C SER A 244 6.09 5.68 -5.03
N HIS A 245 6.57 4.64 -4.38
CA HIS A 245 6.38 4.28 -3.00
C HIS A 245 7.54 4.77 -2.10
N GLN A 246 8.58 5.33 -2.71
CA GLN A 246 9.76 5.86 -2.03
C GLN A 246 9.95 7.33 -2.38
N PRO A 247 10.31 8.19 -1.42
CA PRO A 247 10.59 9.59 -1.72
C PRO A 247 11.77 9.69 -2.70
N PRO A 248 11.70 10.60 -3.70
CA PRO A 248 12.81 10.80 -4.59
C PRO A 248 14.04 11.30 -3.82
N THR A 249 15.20 10.73 -4.12
CA THR A 249 16.47 11.25 -3.63
C THR A 249 16.75 12.62 -4.24
N ALA A 250 17.64 13.42 -3.64
CA ALA A 250 18.03 14.71 -4.21
C ALA A 250 18.57 14.59 -5.65
N GLU A 251 19.27 13.49 -5.97
CA GLU A 251 19.70 13.20 -7.35
C GLU A 251 18.52 12.94 -8.27
N LEU A 252 17.57 12.11 -7.84
CA LEU A 252 16.37 11.83 -8.63
C LEU A 252 15.56 13.12 -8.85
N THR A 253 15.37 13.95 -7.83
CA THR A 253 14.71 15.26 -7.97
C THR A 253 15.36 16.12 -9.04
N ARG A 254 16.70 16.25 -9.05
CA ARG A 254 17.42 16.98 -10.13
C ARG A 254 17.21 16.37 -11.51
N ARG A 255 17.09 15.05 -11.61
CA ARG A 255 16.79 14.37 -12.88
C ARG A 255 15.35 14.62 -13.31
N LEU A 256 14.39 14.63 -12.39
CA LEU A 256 12.99 14.94 -12.67
C LEU A 256 12.84 16.38 -13.16
N THR A 257 13.50 17.36 -12.53
CA THR A 257 13.48 18.76 -13.00
C THR A 257 14.04 18.89 -14.43
N ARG A 258 15.11 18.14 -14.76
CA ARG A 258 15.64 18.10 -16.13
C ARG A 258 14.69 17.43 -17.11
N LEU A 259 13.99 16.38 -16.69
CA LEU A 259 13.00 15.69 -17.51
C LEU A 259 11.85 16.63 -17.88
N VAL A 260 11.34 17.43 -16.92
CA VAL A 260 10.28 18.41 -17.19
C VAL A 260 10.63 19.34 -18.34
N ALA A 261 11.88 19.82 -18.42
CA ALA A 261 12.31 20.71 -19.49
C ALA A 261 12.27 20.07 -20.89
N GLY A 262 12.25 18.74 -20.99
CA GLY A 262 12.15 18.00 -22.24
C GLY A 262 10.77 17.40 -22.52
N LEU A 263 9.78 17.63 -21.67
CA LEU A 263 8.42 17.13 -21.84
C LEU A 263 7.53 18.19 -22.49
N GLU A 264 6.68 17.76 -23.42
CA GLU A 264 5.63 18.59 -24.02
C GLU A 264 4.32 18.54 -23.21
N CYS A 265 4.27 17.72 -22.15
CA CYS A 265 3.13 17.57 -21.26
C CYS A 265 3.54 17.79 -19.80
N PRO A 266 2.59 18.13 -18.91
CA PRO A 266 2.85 18.22 -17.48
C PRO A 266 3.35 16.91 -16.87
N LEU A 267 4.21 17.03 -15.85
CA LEU A 267 4.71 15.94 -15.04
C LEU A 267 4.07 15.98 -13.64
N LEU A 268 3.53 14.85 -13.20
CA LEU A 268 2.98 14.69 -11.87
C LEU A 268 3.65 13.54 -11.12
N LEU A 269 3.65 13.59 -9.79
CA LEU A 269 4.12 12.52 -8.91
C LEU A 269 2.94 11.93 -8.14
N ALA A 270 2.87 10.61 -8.08
CA ALA A 270 1.84 9.82 -7.40
C ALA A 270 2.46 8.75 -6.49
N GLY A 271 1.65 8.27 -5.55
CA GLY A 271 2.09 7.34 -4.50
C GLY A 271 2.64 8.09 -3.29
N GLU A 272 3.17 7.33 -2.35
CA GLU A 272 3.71 7.87 -1.08
C GLU A 272 4.87 8.84 -1.31
N ALA A 273 5.61 8.66 -2.41
CA ALA A 273 6.63 9.61 -2.85
C ALA A 273 6.07 11.03 -2.98
N ALA A 274 4.84 11.18 -3.48
CA ALA A 274 4.20 12.47 -3.65
C ALA A 274 3.90 13.15 -2.30
N GLU A 275 3.46 12.39 -1.30
CA GLU A 275 3.21 12.92 0.05
C GLU A 275 4.51 13.29 0.75
N LEU A 276 5.53 12.44 0.61
CA LEU A 276 6.82 12.62 1.29
C LEU A 276 7.67 13.74 0.67
N ALA A 277 7.47 14.02 -0.62
CA ALA A 277 8.21 15.01 -1.40
C ALA A 277 7.49 16.36 -1.53
N GLN A 278 6.25 16.49 -1.06
CA GLN A 278 5.40 17.68 -1.26
C GLN A 278 6.13 18.98 -0.89
N ASP A 279 6.77 19.05 0.28
CA ASP A 279 7.52 20.24 0.71
C ASP A 279 8.76 20.50 -0.13
N SER A 280 9.46 19.45 -0.55
CA SER A 280 10.70 19.56 -1.34
C SER A 280 10.45 19.92 -2.81
N LEU A 281 9.25 19.65 -3.30
CA LEU A 281 8.80 19.97 -4.66
C LEU A 281 7.92 21.23 -4.69
N ALA A 282 7.69 21.88 -3.55
CA ALA A 282 6.94 23.13 -3.49
C ALA A 282 7.60 24.21 -4.37
N GLY A 283 6.81 24.81 -5.27
CA GLY A 283 7.30 25.79 -6.25
C GLY A 283 8.05 25.17 -7.45
N SER A 284 8.13 23.85 -7.53
CA SER A 284 8.57 23.15 -8.74
C SER A 284 7.39 22.95 -9.71
N PRO A 285 7.64 22.73 -11.01
CA PRO A 285 6.57 22.45 -11.97
C PRO A 285 5.94 21.04 -11.84
N ILE A 286 6.27 20.28 -10.79
CA ILE A 286 5.84 18.89 -10.60
C ILE A 286 4.71 18.85 -9.56
N ALA A 287 3.48 18.58 -10.01
CA ALA A 287 2.32 18.47 -9.11
C ALA A 287 2.32 17.13 -8.34
N CYS A 288 1.89 17.16 -7.07
CA CYS A 288 1.81 15.97 -6.21
C CYS A 288 0.36 15.47 -6.02
N LEU A 289 0.06 14.27 -6.54
CA LEU A 289 -1.28 13.65 -6.47
C LEU A 289 -1.57 12.97 -5.12
N GLY A 290 -0.56 12.73 -4.28
CA GLY A 290 -0.69 12.00 -3.01
C GLY A 290 -0.63 10.48 -3.18
N ALA A 291 -0.93 9.73 -2.12
CA ALA A 291 -0.78 8.26 -2.10
C ALA A 291 -2.09 7.48 -2.23
N GLN A 292 -3.23 8.10 -1.89
CA GLN A 292 -4.52 7.40 -1.83
C GLN A 292 -5.26 7.42 -3.15
N GLY A 293 -5.81 6.28 -3.54
CA GLY A 293 -6.49 6.08 -4.82
C GLY A 293 -7.52 7.15 -5.18
N SER A 294 -8.55 7.28 -4.36
CA SER A 294 -9.60 8.30 -4.52
C SER A 294 -9.07 9.73 -4.58
N VAL A 295 -8.11 10.09 -3.72
CA VAL A 295 -7.48 11.42 -3.70
C VAL A 295 -6.65 11.67 -4.95
N MET A 296 -5.81 10.71 -5.36
CA MET A 296 -5.01 10.79 -6.57
C MET A 296 -5.89 11.01 -7.80
N ARG A 297 -6.98 10.24 -7.93
CA ARG A 297 -7.94 10.39 -9.04
C ARG A 297 -8.60 11.77 -9.02
N GLN A 298 -9.04 12.24 -7.86
CA GLN A 298 -9.67 13.56 -7.72
C GLN A 298 -8.70 14.67 -8.15
N ARG A 299 -7.47 14.67 -7.61
CA ARG A 299 -6.46 15.69 -7.90
C ARG A 299 -6.02 15.67 -9.37
N LEU A 300 -5.90 14.49 -9.97
CA LEU A 300 -5.60 14.36 -11.41
C LEU A 300 -6.71 15.01 -12.26
N ARG A 301 -7.99 14.78 -11.93
CA ARG A 301 -9.10 15.40 -12.66
C ARG A 301 -9.12 16.92 -12.49
N GLN A 302 -8.88 17.41 -11.28
CA GLN A 302 -8.76 18.85 -11.03
C GLN A 302 -7.61 19.46 -11.83
N PHE A 303 -6.47 18.79 -11.88
CA PHE A 303 -5.30 19.24 -12.64
C PHE A 303 -5.60 19.30 -14.14
N LEU A 304 -6.15 18.24 -14.72
CA LEU A 304 -6.53 18.20 -16.14
C LEU A 304 -7.63 19.21 -16.51
N ALA A 305 -8.43 19.65 -15.53
CA ALA A 305 -9.43 20.70 -15.67
C ALA A 305 -8.86 22.13 -15.47
N GLY A 306 -7.57 22.27 -15.12
CA GLY A 306 -6.94 23.57 -14.83
C GLY A 306 -7.31 24.17 -13.46
N GLN A 307 -7.74 23.34 -12.51
CA GLN A 307 -8.24 23.73 -11.19
C GLN A 307 -7.32 23.28 -10.04
N PHE A 308 -6.07 22.92 -10.33
CA PHE A 308 -5.12 22.39 -9.36
C PHE A 308 -3.79 23.17 -9.43
N ASP A 309 -3.41 23.81 -8.34
CA ASP A 309 -2.14 24.53 -8.23
C ASP A 309 -0.97 23.54 -7.99
N THR A 310 0.16 23.79 -8.65
CA THR A 310 1.44 23.07 -8.50
C THR A 310 2.20 23.49 -7.26
#